data_AF-A0A4P7VBM9-F1
#
_entry.id   AF-A0A4P7VBM9-F1
#
_cell.length_a   1.000
_cell.length_b   1.000
_cell.length_c   1.000
_cell.angle_alpha   90.00
_cell.angle_beta   90.00
_cell.angle_gamma   90.00
#
_symmetry.space_group_name_H-M   'P 1'
#
loop_
_entity.id
_entity.type
_entity.pdbx_description
1 polymer ?
#
loop_
_entity_poly.entity_id
_entity_poly.type
_entity_poly.pdbx_seq_one_letter_code
_entity_poly.pdbx_strand_id
1 'polypeptide(L)'
;MDIAIEKKNQSFRLSVDLIERLKRIAKRQNRSLNNYVETLLLDAAYHEPNATTLAAMKEAESGALRDEPALDLTSIEAMEKSMGL
;
A
#
# COMPACT_ATOMS: atom_id res chain seq x y z
N MET A 1 5.18 7.45 21.56
CA MET A 1 3.88 8.09 21.87
C MET A 1 2.82 7.19 21.29
N ASP A 2 2.06 6.49 22.14
CA ASP A 2 0.84 5.78 21.73
C ASP A 2 -0.20 6.82 21.34
N ILE A 3 -0.20 7.24 20.08
CA ILE A 3 -1.28 8.07 19.53
C ILE A 3 -2.47 7.12 19.41
N ALA A 4 -3.28 7.03 20.46
CA ALA A 4 -4.57 6.39 20.38
C ALA A 4 -5.37 7.11 19.28
N ILE A 5 -5.59 6.42 18.16
CA ILE A 5 -6.36 6.97 17.04
C ILE A 5 -7.79 7.16 17.53
N GLU A 6 -8.23 8.42 17.67
CA GLU A 6 -9.60 8.74 18.02
C GLU A 6 -10.55 8.24 16.92
N LYS A 7 -11.40 7.28 17.26
CA LYS A 7 -12.41 6.75 16.34
C LYS A 7 -13.75 7.45 16.56
N LYS A 8 -14.32 8.00 15.50
CA LYS A 8 -15.68 8.55 15.49
C LYS A 8 -16.60 7.65 14.66
N ASN A 9 -17.80 7.41 15.16
CA ASN A 9 -18.79 6.64 14.42
C ASN A 9 -19.30 7.45 13.23
N GLN A 10 -19.13 6.91 12.03
CA GLN A 10 -19.67 7.44 10.79
C GLN A 10 -20.62 6.42 10.17
N SER A 11 -21.83 6.85 9.81
CA SER A 11 -22.81 6.01 9.13
C SER A 11 -22.73 6.24 7.62
N PHE A 12 -22.72 5.15 6.84
CA PHE A 12 -22.78 5.17 5.39
C PHE A 12 -24.03 4.44 4.92
N ARG A 13 -24.76 5.04 3.99
CA ARG A 13 -25.87 4.36 3.32
C ARG A 13 -25.33 3.63 2.10
N LEU A 14 -25.17 2.32 2.21
CA LEU A 14 -24.69 1.44 1.14
C LEU A 14 -25.83 0.54 0.64
N SER A 15 -25.73 0.06 -0.59
CA SER A 15 -26.67 -0.95 -1.09
C SER A 15 -26.53 -2.26 -0.30
N VAL A 16 -27.64 -2.99 -0.15
CA VAL A 16 -27.66 -4.25 0.60
C VAL A 16 -26.68 -5.27 0.02
N ASP A 17 -26.62 -5.39 -1.31
CA ASP A 17 -25.70 -6.30 -2.00
C ASP A 17 -24.22 -5.97 -1.70
N LEU A 18 -23.87 -4.68 -1.68
CA LEU A 18 -22.50 -4.25 -1.36
C LEU A 18 -22.15 -4.63 0.08
N ILE A 19 -23.03 -4.40 1.04
CA ILE A 19 -22.80 -4.76 2.46
C ILE A 19 -22.55 -6.28 2.57
N GLU A 20 -23.37 -7.10 1.91
CA GLU A 20 -23.22 -8.56 1.96
C GLU A 20 -21.94 -9.05 1.26
N ARG A 21 -21.52 -8.38 0.18
CA ARG A 21 -20.22 -8.66 -0.45
C ARG A 21 -19.05 -8.30 0.46
N LEU A 22 -19.07 -7.12 1.09
CA LEU A 22 -18.02 -6.68 2.00
C LEU A 22 -17.92 -7.60 3.23
N LYS A 23 -19.04 -8.04 3.81
CA LYS A 23 -19.06 -9.01 4.92
C LYS A 23 -18.39 -10.33 4.55
N ARG A 24 -18.67 -10.87 3.36
CA ARG A 24 -18.04 -12.11 2.87
C ARG A 24 -16.53 -11.95 2.72
N ILE A 25 -16.06 -10.82 2.21
CA ILE A 25 -14.61 -10.55 2.08
C ILE A 25 -13.96 -10.40 3.45
N ALA A 26 -14.56 -9.61 4.35
CA ALA A 26 -14.06 -9.41 5.70
C ALA A 26 -13.93 -10.75 6.46
N LYS A 27 -14.93 -11.63 6.35
CA LYS A 27 -14.90 -12.97 6.96
C LYS A 27 -13.77 -13.85 6.41
N ARG A 28 -13.50 -13.81 5.10
CA ARG A 28 -12.37 -14.55 4.49
C ARG A 28 -11.01 -14.09 5.02
N GLN A 29 -10.91 -12.84 5.46
CA GLN A 29 -9.70 -12.27 6.05
C GLN A 29 -9.65 -12.41 7.58
N ASN A 30 -10.65 -13.02 8.21
CA ASN A 30 -10.84 -13.05 9.68
C ASN A 30 -10.91 -11.66 10.32
N ARG A 31 -11.60 -10.72 9.66
CA ARG A 31 -11.74 -9.32 10.08
C ARG A 31 -13.21 -8.95 10.29
N SER A 32 -13.47 -7.99 11.19
CA SER A 32 -14.79 -7.37 11.28
C SER A 32 -15.06 -6.51 10.05
N LEU A 33 -16.34 -6.29 9.70
CA LEU A 33 -16.71 -5.42 8.59
C LEU A 33 -16.13 -4.01 8.77
N ASN A 34 -16.22 -3.44 9.98
CA ASN A 34 -15.70 -2.11 10.27
C ASN A 34 -14.18 -2.04 10.07
N ASN A 35 -13.44 -3.03 10.57
CA ASN A 35 -11.99 -3.05 10.40
C ASN A 35 -11.58 -3.23 8.93
N TYR A 36 -12.32 -4.04 8.16
CA TYR A 36 -12.10 -4.18 6.73
C TYR A 36 -12.37 -2.89 5.96
N VAL A 37 -13.49 -2.22 6.24
CA VAL A 37 -13.86 -0.95 5.61
C VAL A 37 -12.87 0.16 5.97
N GLU A 38 -12.44 0.24 7.23
CA GLU A 38 -11.43 1.21 7.69
C GLU A 38 -10.13 1.07 6.88
N THR A 39 -9.61 -0.14 6.69
CA THR A 39 -8.40 -0.35 5.87
C THR A 39 -8.61 -0.04 4.39
N LEU A 40 -9.79 -0.34 3.84
CA LEU A 40 -10.08 -0.02 2.45
C LEU A 40 -10.16 1.50 2.24
N LEU A 41 -10.73 2.24 3.20
CA LEU A 41 -10.76 3.70 3.17
C LEU A 41 -9.37 4.30 3.38
N LEU A 42 -8.55 3.73 4.25
CA LEU A 42 -7.15 4.15 4.42
C LEU A 42 -6.36 3.95 3.13
N ASP A 43 -6.47 2.78 2.52
CA ASP A 43 -5.80 2.50 1.25
C ASP A 43 -6.25 3.49 0.18
N ALA A 44 -7.56 3.73 0.04
CA ALA A 44 -8.08 4.69 -0.94
C ALA A 44 -7.68 6.16 -0.67
N ALA A 45 -7.60 6.57 0.60
CA ALA A 45 -7.28 7.95 0.99
C ALA A 45 -5.78 8.25 0.96
N TYR A 46 -4.94 7.25 1.24
CA TYR A 46 -3.50 7.40 1.36
C TYR A 46 -2.72 6.68 0.25
N HIS A 47 -3.38 6.34 -0.88
CA HIS A 47 -2.72 5.67 -2.01
C HIS A 47 -1.72 6.55 -2.78
N GLU A 48 -1.58 7.83 -2.43
CA GLU A 48 -0.64 8.71 -3.11
C GLU A 48 0.79 8.46 -2.60
N PRO A 49 1.74 8.06 -3.47
CA PRO A 49 3.13 7.94 -3.06
C PRO A 49 3.61 9.29 -2.54
N ASN A 50 4.39 9.29 -1.45
CA ASN A 50 4.93 10.53 -0.92
C ASN A 50 5.88 11.20 -1.94
N ALA A 51 6.22 12.48 -1.70
CA ALA A 51 7.04 13.26 -2.62
C ALA A 51 8.38 12.57 -2.98
N THR A 52 9.02 11.89 -2.01
CA THR A 52 10.26 11.14 -2.23
C THR A 52 10.04 9.96 -3.17
N THR A 53 8.97 9.18 -2.97
CA THR A 53 8.63 8.05 -3.84
C THR A 53 8.28 8.53 -5.25
N LEU A 54 7.51 9.61 -5.39
CA LEU A 54 7.20 10.20 -6.69
C LEU A 54 8.45 10.70 -7.42
N ALA A 55 9.41 11.29 -6.70
CA ALA A 55 10.66 11.75 -7.28
C ALA A 55 11.50 10.56 -7.81
N ALA A 56 11.66 9.51 -7.01
CA ALA A 56 12.39 8.30 -7.40
C ALA A 56 11.74 7.59 -8.61
N MET A 57 10.40 7.53 -8.68
CA MET A 57 9.68 7.00 -9.84
C MET A 57 9.99 7.81 -11.11
N LYS A 58 9.95 9.15 -11.02
CA LYS A 58 10.26 10.03 -12.16
C LYS A 58 11.71 9.92 -12.62
N GLU A 59 12.65 9.78 -11.69
CA GLU A 59 14.08 9.58 -12.00
C GLU A 59 14.32 8.26 -12.74
N ALA A 60 13.67 7.18 -12.30
CA ALA A 60 13.73 5.89 -12.98
C ALA A 60 13.12 5.97 -14.40
N GLU A 61 11.98 6.64 -14.56
CA GLU A 61 11.31 6.85 -15.86
C GLU A 61 12.08 7.77 -16.80
N SER A 62 12.79 8.78 -16.27
CA SER A 62 13.55 9.74 -17.10
C SER A 62 14.78 9.13 -17.76
N GLY A 63 15.17 7.91 -17.36
CA GLY A 63 16.36 7.24 -17.86
C GLY A 63 17.66 7.85 -17.33
N ALA A 64 17.60 8.62 -16.24
CA ALA A 64 18.79 9.20 -15.61
C ALA A 64 19.75 8.10 -15.07
N LEU A 65 19.20 6.94 -14.72
CA LEU A 65 19.92 5.79 -14.18
C LEU A 65 20.49 4.85 -15.28
N ARG A 66 20.47 5.25 -16.56
CA ARG A 66 20.92 4.38 -17.67
C ARG A 66 22.41 4.08 -17.66
N ASP A 67 23.21 4.99 -17.12
CA ASP A 67 24.66 4.87 -17.04
C ASP A 67 25.13 4.23 -15.72
N GLU A 68 24.19 3.95 -14.80
CA GLU A 68 24.48 3.26 -13.54
C GLU A 68 24.58 1.74 -13.75
N PRO A 69 25.42 1.03 -12.96
CA PRO A 69 25.50 -0.42 -13.02
C PRO A 69 24.14 -1.08 -12.76
N ALA A 70 23.72 -1.97 -13.65
CA ALA A 70 22.48 -2.71 -13.48
C ALA A 70 22.56 -3.64 -12.26
N LEU A 71 21.44 -3.79 -11.56
CA LEU A 71 21.30 -4.76 -10.49
C LEU A 71 21.40 -6.18 -11.04
N ASP A 72 22.16 -7.03 -10.34
CA ASP A 72 22.24 -8.45 -10.67
C ASP A 72 21.06 -9.19 -10.02
N LEU A 73 20.09 -9.59 -10.82
CA LEU A 73 18.86 -10.25 -10.34
C LEU A 73 18.94 -11.79 -10.40
N THR A 74 20.13 -12.37 -10.55
CA THR A 74 20.31 -13.82 -10.70
C THR A 74 20.16 -14.60 -9.39
N SER A 75 20.50 -13.98 -8.26
CA SER A 75 20.27 -14.50 -6.90
C SER A 75 20.16 -13.36 -5.90
N ILE A 76 19.64 -13.64 -4.70
CA ILE A 76 19.58 -12.64 -3.62
C ILE A 76 20.99 -12.15 -3.27
N GLU A 77 21.96 -13.07 -3.15
CA GLU A 77 23.36 -12.75 -2.84
C GLU A 77 24.01 -11.89 -3.94
N ALA A 78 23.70 -12.16 -5.21
CA ALA A 78 24.22 -11.37 -6.33
C ALA A 78 23.62 -9.95 -6.35
N MET A 79 22.33 -9.83 -6.04
CA MET A 79 21.63 -8.56 -5.93
C MET A 79 22.22 -7.69 -4.82
N GLU A 80 22.37 -8.24 -3.61
CA GLU A 80 22.96 -7.53 -2.46
C GLU A 80 24.36 -6.99 -2.79
N LYS A 81 25.20 -7.85 -3.37
CA LYS A 81 26.55 -7.47 -3.82
C LYS A 81 26.53 -6.36 -4.88
N SER A 82 25.58 -6.41 -5.82
CA SER A 82 25.42 -5.37 -6.85
C SER A 82 24.93 -4.03 -6.30
N MET A 83 24.23 -4.05 -5.16
CA MET A 83 23.78 -2.85 -4.43
C MET A 83 24.86 -2.27 -3.51
N GLY A 84 26.01 -2.95 -3.36
CA GLY A 84 27.07 -2.57 -2.42
C GLY A 84 26.72 -2.83 -0.96
N LEU A 85 25.78 -3.76 -0.70
CA LEU A 85 25.38 -4.21 0.63
C LEU A 85 26.20 -5.43 1.09
#